data_AF-A0A496YU78-F1
#
_entry.id   AF-A0A496YU78-F1
#
_cell.length_a   1.000
_cell.length_b   1.000
_cell.length_c   1.000
_cell.angle_alpha   90.00
_cell.angle_beta   90.00
_cell.angle_gamma   90.00
#
_symmetry.space_group_name_H-M   'P 1'
#
loop_
_entity.id
_entity.type
_entity.pdbx_description
1 polymer ?
#
loop_
_entity_poly.entity_id
_entity_poly.type
_entity_poly.pdbx_seq_one_letter_code
_entity_poly.pdbx_strand_id
1 'polypeptide(L)'
;MNRDTFNNQHRVIENSPLHVALYQPEIPANTGNIARLCGAAEIRLHLIHPLGFFVDDKHLKRAGLDYWHEVDIRHHESFEAFIN
;
A
#
# COMPACT_ATOMS: atom_id res chain seq x y z
N MET A 1 3.88 5.92 21.10
CA MET A 1 5.13 6.69 20.92
C MET A 1 5.60 6.41 19.50
N ASN A 2 5.42 7.41 18.65
CA ASN A 2 5.41 7.39 17.18
C ASN A 2 6.71 6.89 16.55
N ARG A 3 6.61 6.05 15.51
CA ARG A 3 7.70 5.80 14.55
C ARG A 3 7.29 5.63 13.08
N ASP A 4 6.03 5.79 12.70
CA ASP A 4 5.65 5.65 11.28
C ASP A 4 4.94 6.91 10.78
N THR A 5 5.66 8.03 10.69
CA THR A 5 5.38 9.02 9.64
C THR A 5 5.64 8.31 8.32
N PHE A 6 4.59 7.79 7.67
CA PHE A 6 4.64 7.06 6.40
C PHE A 6 5.62 7.75 5.44
N ASN A 7 6.79 7.15 5.32
CA ASN A 7 7.96 7.76 4.72
C ASN A 7 7.73 7.92 3.20
N ASN A 8 8.21 9.04 2.66
CA ASN A 8 7.96 9.55 1.30
C ASN A 8 8.67 8.74 0.19
N GLN A 9 8.67 7.40 0.26
CA GLN A 9 9.41 6.52 -0.66
C GLN A 9 8.55 5.84 -1.74
N HIS A 10 7.27 6.18 -1.83
CA HIS A 10 6.39 5.65 -2.86
C HIS A 10 6.36 6.54 -4.11
N ARG A 11 6.26 5.91 -5.28
CA ARG A 11 5.89 6.59 -6.52
C ARG A 11 4.62 7.42 -6.29
N VAL A 12 4.55 8.60 -6.90
CA VAL A 12 3.34 9.43 -6.91
C VAL A 12 2.78 9.45 -8.33
N ILE A 13 1.51 9.07 -8.46
CA ILE A 13 0.74 9.15 -9.71
C ILE A 13 -0.24 10.31 -9.57
N GLU A 14 0.00 11.42 -10.26
CA GLU A 14 -0.80 12.65 -10.13
C GLU A 14 -2.29 12.43 -10.44
N ASN A 15 -2.58 11.77 -11.57
CA ASN A 15 -3.95 11.53 -12.05
C ASN A 15 -4.16 10.04 -12.37
N SER A 16 -4.32 9.22 -11.34
CA SER A 16 -4.61 7.79 -11.54
C SER A 16 -6.06 7.61 -12.00
N PRO A 17 -6.32 6.96 -13.14
CA PRO A 17 -7.67 6.82 -13.68
C PRO A 17 -8.53 5.80 -12.92
N LEU A 18 -7.90 4.94 -12.13
CA LEU A 18 -8.54 3.91 -11.33
C LEU A 18 -7.79 3.75 -10.01
N HIS A 19 -8.52 3.41 -8.96
CA HIS A 19 -7.99 3.22 -7.62
C HIS A 19 -8.42 1.85 -7.10
N VAL A 20 -7.54 1.17 -6.38
CA VAL A 20 -7.85 -0.08 -5.67
C VAL A 20 -7.76 0.19 -4.17
N ALA A 21 -8.78 -0.16 -3.42
CA ALA A 21 -8.81 -0.02 -1.96
C ALA A 21 -8.91 -1.38 -1.28
N LEU A 22 -7.93 -1.70 -0.44
CA LEU A 22 -7.95 -2.89 0.41
C LEU A 22 -8.36 -2.48 1.81
N TYR A 23 -9.56 -2.93 2.20
CA TYR A 23 -10.08 -2.73 3.55
C TYR A 23 -9.58 -3.82 4.48
N GLN A 24 -8.81 -3.43 5.49
CA GLN A 24 -8.29 -4.30 6.55
C GLN A 24 -7.68 -5.62 6.02
N PRO A 25 -6.73 -5.58 5.06
CA PRO A 25 -6.21 -6.80 4.46
C PRO A 25 -5.44 -7.65 5.48
N GLU A 26 -5.73 -8.95 5.50
CA GLU A 26 -5.15 -9.87 6.48
C GLU A 26 -3.97 -10.68 5.94
N ILE A 27 -3.94 -10.95 4.62
CA ILE A 27 -2.99 -11.87 4.00
C ILE A 27 -1.91 -11.07 3.23
N PRO A 28 -0.62 -11.13 3.66
CA PRO A 28 0.46 -10.37 3.02
C PRO A 28 0.62 -10.68 1.54
N ALA A 29 0.51 -11.97 1.16
CA ALA A 29 0.71 -12.42 -0.22
C ALA A 29 -0.34 -11.83 -1.18
N ASN A 30 -1.61 -11.71 -0.75
CA ASN A 30 -2.67 -11.11 -1.55
C ASN A 30 -2.40 -9.62 -1.77
N THR A 31 -2.03 -8.90 -0.71
CA THR A 31 -1.69 -7.48 -0.80
C THR A 31 -0.49 -7.24 -1.71
N GLY A 32 0.56 -8.07 -1.60
CA GLY A 32 1.73 -8.00 -2.48
C GLY A 32 1.36 -8.20 -3.95
N ASN A 33 0.59 -9.24 -4.27
CA ASN A 33 0.14 -9.50 -5.65
C ASN A 33 -0.69 -8.33 -6.22
N ILE A 34 -1.57 -7.74 -5.42
CA ILE A 34 -2.39 -6.58 -5.82
C ILE A 34 -1.52 -5.34 -5.98
N ALA A 35 -0.55 -5.10 -5.07
CA ALA A 35 0.39 -4.00 -5.18
C ALA A 35 1.24 -4.11 -6.45
N ARG A 36 1.64 -5.33 -6.84
CA ARG A 36 2.33 -5.58 -8.12
C ARG A 36 1.51 -5.15 -9.31
N LEU A 37 0.24 -5.56 -9.32
CA LEU A 37 -0.70 -5.16 -10.37
C LEU A 37 -0.84 -3.64 -10.40
N CYS A 38 -0.97 -3.01 -9.24
CA CYS A 38 -1.12 -1.56 -9.13
C CYS A 38 0.11 -0.80 -9.66
N GLY A 39 1.32 -1.25 -9.30
CA GLY A 39 2.57 -0.69 -9.83
C GLY A 39 2.69 -0.83 -11.35
N ALA A 40 2.39 -2.02 -11.88
CA ALA A 40 2.47 -2.30 -13.33
C ALA A 40 1.40 -1.57 -14.16
N ALA A 41 0.22 -1.33 -13.58
CA ALA A 41 -0.91 -0.69 -14.25
C ALA A 41 -1.07 0.81 -13.96
N GLU A 42 -0.15 1.41 -13.20
CA GLU A 42 -0.20 2.81 -12.78
C GLU A 42 -1.50 3.17 -12.02
N ILE A 43 -1.94 2.24 -11.18
CA ILE A 43 -3.13 2.36 -10.34
C ILE A 43 -2.69 2.74 -8.92
N ARG A 44 -3.37 3.71 -8.31
CA ARG A 44 -3.16 4.03 -6.89
C ARG A 44 -3.76 2.95 -6.01
N LEU A 45 -2.97 2.45 -5.06
CA LEU A 45 -3.40 1.50 -4.04
C LEU A 45 -3.68 2.22 -2.72
N HIS A 46 -4.85 1.98 -2.15
CA HIS A 46 -5.22 2.41 -0.81
C HIS A 46 -5.20 1.23 0.16
N LEU A 47 -4.49 1.38 1.27
CA LEU A 47 -4.44 0.42 2.37
C LEU A 47 -5.17 1.03 3.57
N ILE A 48 -6.32 0.46 3.92
CA ILE A 48 -7.15 0.95 5.02
C ILE A 48 -6.92 0.06 6.24
N HIS A 49 -6.46 0.67 7.32
CA HIS A 49 -6.03 0.00 8.55
C HIS A 49 -7.20 -0.50 9.42
N PRO A 50 -6.95 -1.44 10.36
CA PRO A 50 -5.67 -2.12 10.61
C PRO A 50 -5.32 -3.18 9.56
N LEU A 51 -4.04 -3.29 9.20
CA LEU A 51 -3.54 -4.40 8.40
C LEU A 51 -3.30 -5.61 9.32
N GLY A 52 -3.65 -6.81 8.86
CA GLY A 52 -3.37 -8.06 9.58
C GLY A 52 -1.90 -8.49 9.54
N PHE A 53 -1.02 -7.66 8.99
CA PHE A 53 0.41 -7.93 8.83
C PHE A 53 1.25 -6.65 8.86
N PHE A 54 2.56 -6.81 9.08
CA PHE A 54 3.50 -5.70 9.05
C PHE A 54 3.98 -5.43 7.62
N VAL A 55 3.92 -4.17 7.22
CA VAL A 55 4.51 -3.64 6.00
C VAL A 55 5.86 -3.05 6.39
N ASP A 56 6.86 -3.91 6.62
CA ASP A 56 8.24 -3.44 6.81
C ASP A 56 9.14 -3.89 5.64
N ASP A 57 10.19 -3.10 5.39
CA ASP A 57 11.15 -3.34 4.30
C ASP A 57 11.74 -4.75 4.32
N LYS A 58 11.87 -5.37 5.50
CA LYS A 58 12.46 -6.70 5.65
C LYS A 58 11.49 -7.80 5.22
N HIS A 59 10.20 -7.66 5.55
CA HIS A 59 9.14 -8.56 5.12
C HIS A 59 8.83 -8.38 3.64
N LEU A 60 8.81 -7.13 3.16
CA LEU A 60 8.61 -6.81 1.74
C LEU A 60 9.74 -7.35 0.86
N LYS A 61 11.02 -7.13 1.24
CA LYS A 61 12.17 -7.70 0.51
C LYS A 61 12.16 -9.23 0.50
N ARG A 62 11.79 -9.87 1.62
CA ARG A 62 11.69 -11.35 1.69
C ARG A 62 10.56 -11.91 0.84
N ALA A 63 9.50 -11.14 0.61
CA ALA A 63 8.40 -11.51 -0.27
C ALA A 63 8.70 -11.24 -1.76
N GLY A 64 9.92 -10.78 -2.10
CA GLY A 64 10.28 -10.45 -3.47
C GLY A 64 9.58 -9.18 -3.97
N LEU A 65 9.27 -8.25 -3.08
CA LEU A 65 8.61 -6.97 -3.35
C LEU A 65 9.63 -5.84 -3.46
N ASP A 66 10.64 -6.02 -4.33
CA ASP A 66 11.62 -4.99 -4.67
C ASP A 66 10.96 -3.74 -5.26
N TYR A 67 9.82 -3.90 -5.92
CA TYR A 67 9.00 -2.84 -6.52
C TYR A 67 8.13 -2.04 -5.54
N TRP A 68 8.15 -2.29 -4.23
CA TRP A 68 7.21 -1.63 -3.30
C TRP A 68 7.26 -0.10 -3.37
N HIS A 69 8.46 0.46 -3.57
CA HIS A 69 8.70 1.89 -3.77
C HIS A 69 8.15 2.42 -5.12
N GLU A 70 7.92 1.55 -6.10
CA GLU A 70 7.37 1.90 -7.43
C GLU A 70 5.83 1.95 -7.43
N VAL A 71 5.18 1.53 -6.34
CA VAL A 71 3.72 1.56 -6.18
C VAL A 71 3.31 2.87 -5.51
N ASP A 72 2.29 3.55 -6.05
CA ASP A 72 1.62 4.67 -5.37
C ASP A 72 0.67 4.11 -4.30
N ILE A 73 1.12 4.14 -3.05
CA ILE A 73 0.39 3.62 -1.91
C ILE A 73 -0.05 4.77 -1.00
N ARG A 74 -1.32 4.75 -0.61
CA ARG A 74 -1.90 5.63 0.41
C ARG A 74 -2.41 4.81 1.58
N HIS A 75 -1.92 5.13 2.77
CA HIS A 75 -2.40 4.53 4.01
C HIS A 75 -3.50 5.40 4.61
N HIS A 76 -4.55 4.74 5.13
CA HIS A 76 -5.67 5.37 5.81
C HIS A 76 -5.88 4.70 7.15
N GLU A 77 -5.89 5.47 8.23
CA GLU A 77 -6.03 4.94 9.61
C GLU A 77 -7.38 4.26 9.86
N SER A 78 -8.40 4.58 9.07
CA SER A 78 -9.75 4.02 9.17
C SER A 78 -10.52 4.15 7.86
N PHE A 79 -11.68 3.51 7.75
CA PHE A 79 -12.59 3.72 6.63
C PHE A 79 -13.07 5.17 6.54
N GLU A 80 -13.32 5.80 7.68
CA GLU A 80 -13.69 7.21 7.78
C GLU A 80 -12.59 8.11 7.17
N ALA A 81 -11.32 7.84 7.46
CA ALA A 81 -10.21 8.61 6.90
C ALA A 81 -10.06 8.41 5.38
N PHE A 82 -10.53 7.28 4.84
CA PHE A 82 -10.49 7.00 3.40
C PHE A 82 -11.56 7.76 2.60
N ILE A 83 -12.74 7.99 3.18
CA ILE A 83 -13.89 8.60 2.49
C ILE A 83 -13.92 10.14 2.57
N ASN A 84 -13.05 10.74 3.38
CA ASN A 84 -12.92 12.20 3.56
C ASN A 84 -11.77 12.76 2.71
#